data_AF-A0AAW5PB79-F1
#
_entry.id   AF-A0AAW5PB79-F1
#
_cell.length_a   1.000
_cell.length_b   1.000
_cell.length_c   1.000
_cell.angle_alpha   90.00
_cell.angle_beta   90.00
_cell.angle_gamma   90.00
#
_symmetry.space_group_name_H-M   'P 1'
#
loop_
_entity.id
_entity.type
_entity.pdbx_description
1 polymer ?
#
loop_
_entity_poly.entity_id
_entity_poly.type
_entity_poly.pdbx_seq_one_letter_code
_entity_poly.pdbx_strand_id
1 'polypeptide(L)'
;MNSSVVTGNRSEAPCFYIDADTSRGWPSNSNTALCKFGVTGKSPEVRCEENERVLRKEWGIEADLELVFVATGRITSAEKEIADHTRPWLPDPFQENSEWRRCSPRELARMAILIAEDRQR
;
A
#
# COMPACT_ATOMS: atom_id res chain seq x y z
N MET A 1 5.28 45.01 6.90
CA MET A 1 5.77 43.93 6.03
C MET A 1 5.29 42.61 6.63
N ASN A 2 4.14 42.11 6.18
CA ASN A 2 3.59 40.84 6.64
C ASN A 2 3.95 39.77 5.61
N SER A 3 4.91 38.91 5.95
CA SER A 3 5.21 37.71 5.18
C SER A 3 4.12 36.67 5.45
N SER A 4 3.13 36.61 4.57
CA SER A 4 2.27 35.44 4.45
C SER A 4 3.07 34.34 3.76
N VAL A 5 3.58 33.39 4.55
CA VAL A 5 4.11 32.13 4.02
C VAL A 5 2.92 31.33 3.52
N VAL A 6 2.65 31.42 2.23
CA VAL A 6 1.79 30.48 1.52
C VAL A 6 2.56 29.17 1.46
N THR A 7 2.29 28.25 2.39
CA THR A 7 2.65 26.83 2.22
C THR A 7 1.76 26.28 1.11
N GLY A 8 2.13 26.59 -0.12
CA GLY A 8 1.58 25.92 -1.28
C GLY A 8 1.83 24.43 -1.10
N ASN A 9 0.77 23.65 -1.01
CA ASN A 9 0.82 22.20 -1.14
C ASN A 9 1.57 21.88 -2.43
N ARG A 10 2.86 21.59 -2.33
CA ARG A 10 3.55 20.90 -3.41
C ARG A 10 2.83 19.57 -3.53
N SER A 11 2.17 19.34 -4.66
CA SER A 11 1.75 18.00 -5.03
C SER A 11 3.01 17.15 -4.98
N GLU A 12 3.12 16.29 -3.96
CA GLU A 12 4.22 15.34 -3.89
C GLU A 12 4.13 14.46 -5.14
N ALA A 13 5.29 14.12 -5.71
CA ALA A 13 5.31 13.18 -6.82
C ALA A 13 4.63 11.88 -6.36
N PRO A 14 3.80 11.23 -7.20
CA PRO A 14 3.16 9.99 -6.82
C PRO A 14 4.19 8.99 -6.30
N CYS A 15 3.88 8.36 -5.17
CA CYS A 15 4.71 7.34 -4.57
C CYS A 15 3.95 6.02 -4.50
N PHE A 16 4.67 4.93 -4.68
CA PHE A 16 4.16 3.60 -4.43
C PHE A 16 4.33 3.28 -2.95
N TYR A 17 3.31 2.70 -2.34
CA TYR A 17 3.31 2.30 -0.95
C TYR A 17 2.80 0.88 -0.79
N ILE A 18 3.23 0.25 0.29
CA ILE A 18 2.61 -0.97 0.82
C ILE A 18 2.39 -0.77 2.32
N ASP A 19 1.15 -0.98 2.75
CA ASP A 19 0.81 -1.16 4.16
C ASP A 19 0.51 -2.64 4.45
N ALA A 20 0.73 -3.03 5.70
CA ALA A 20 0.45 -4.37 6.18
C ALA A 20 -0.13 -4.36 7.59
N ASP A 21 -1.10 -5.22 7.84
CA ASP A 21 -1.65 -5.49 9.16
C ASP A 21 -0.63 -6.23 10.03
N THR A 22 -0.21 -5.56 11.11
CA THR A 22 0.76 -6.06 12.08
C THR A 22 0.13 -6.55 13.38
N SER A 23 -1.20 -6.43 13.54
CA SER A 23 -1.93 -6.73 14.78
C SER A 23 -1.68 -8.14 15.34
N ARG A 24 -1.29 -9.09 14.49
CA ARG A 24 -0.96 -10.48 14.85
C ARG A 24 0.53 -10.73 15.06
N GLY A 25 1.34 -9.68 15.22
CA GLY A 25 2.79 -9.77 15.39
C GLY A 25 3.52 -10.19 14.11
N TRP A 26 2.96 -9.89 12.94
CA TRP A 26 3.66 -10.07 11.66
C TRP A 26 4.88 -9.14 11.59
N PRO A 27 6.02 -9.56 10.99
CA PRO A 27 6.27 -10.83 10.31
C PRO A 27 6.78 -11.96 11.22
N SER A 28 6.97 -11.72 12.52
CA SER A 28 7.62 -12.68 13.43
C SER A 28 6.71 -13.83 13.86
N ASN A 29 5.44 -13.53 14.16
CA ASN A 29 4.48 -14.46 14.74
C ASN A 29 3.42 -14.94 13.73
N SER A 30 3.40 -14.36 12.53
CA SER A 30 2.48 -14.72 11.44
C SER A 30 3.23 -14.75 10.12
N ASN A 31 2.98 -15.79 9.31
CA ASN A 31 3.60 -15.96 8.00
C ASN A 31 2.89 -15.16 6.89
N THR A 32 1.71 -14.61 7.17
CA THR A 32 0.92 -13.81 6.21
C THR A 32 0.28 -12.61 6.89
N ALA A 33 0.22 -11.48 6.20
CA ALA A 33 -0.51 -10.28 6.63
C ALA A 33 -1.59 -9.92 5.61
N LEU A 34 -2.61 -9.18 6.06
CA LEU A 34 -3.47 -8.42 5.16
C LEU A 34 -2.68 -7.18 4.72
N CYS A 35 -2.56 -6.95 3.42
CA CYS A 35 -1.75 -5.88 2.87
C CYS A 35 -2.53 -5.13 1.80
N LYS A 36 -2.28 -3.82 1.69
CA LYS A 36 -2.69 -3.02 0.54
C LYS A 36 -1.48 -2.38 -0.08
N PHE A 37 -1.45 -2.40 -1.41
CA PHE A 37 -0.45 -1.71 -2.19
C PHE A 37 -1.12 -0.84 -3.24
N GLY A 38 -0.42 0.22 -3.65
CA GLY A 38 -0.87 1.08 -4.74
C GLY A 38 -0.07 2.35 -4.82
N VAL A 39 -0.53 3.27 -5.65
CA VAL A 39 0.09 4.59 -5.84
C VAL A 39 -0.75 5.68 -5.20
N THR A 40 -0.09 6.61 -4.53
CA THR A 40 -0.74 7.75 -3.88
C THR A 40 0.00 9.06 -4.19
N GLY A 41 -0.77 10.14 -4.41
CA GLY A 41 -0.25 11.52 -4.47
C GLY A 41 -0.34 12.26 -3.12
N LYS A 42 -0.80 11.58 -2.07
CA LYS A 42 -0.72 12.05 -0.67
C LYS A 42 0.49 11.40 0.01
N SER A 43 0.90 11.90 1.17
CA SER A 43 1.87 11.20 2.02
C SER A 43 1.38 9.76 2.29
N PRO A 44 2.28 8.75 2.21
CA PRO A 44 1.96 7.36 2.52
C PRO A 44 1.35 7.16 3.90
N GLU A 45 1.78 7.93 4.89
CA GLU A 45 1.32 7.83 6.28
C GLU A 45 -0.17 8.18 6.37
N VAL A 46 -0.56 9.30 5.73
CA VAL A 46 -1.96 9.71 5.63
C VAL A 46 -2.79 8.63 4.92
N ARG A 47 -2.24 8.01 3.87
CA ARG A 47 -2.92 6.94 3.15
C ARG A 47 -3.07 5.68 4.01
N CYS A 48 -2.07 5.31 4.80
CA CYS A 48 -2.11 4.17 5.72
C CYS A 48 -3.23 4.36 6.76
N GLU A 49 -3.31 5.54 7.37
CA GLU A 49 -4.38 5.90 8.30
C GLU A 49 -5.78 5.91 7.64
N GLU A 50 -5.87 6.35 6.38
CA GLU A 50 -7.12 6.28 5.61
C GLU A 50 -7.54 4.83 5.36
N ASN A 51 -6.60 3.96 5.00
CA ASN A 51 -6.83 2.55 4.75
C ASN A 51 -7.28 1.80 6.01
N GLU A 52 -6.67 2.07 7.16
CA GLU A 52 -7.08 1.49 8.44
C GLU A 52 -8.51 1.92 8.82
N ARG A 53 -8.83 3.20 8.61
CA ARG A 53 -10.19 3.71 8.81
C ARG A 53 -11.20 3.05 7.88
N VAL A 54 -10.84 2.80 6.62
CA VAL A 54 -11.69 2.08 5.65
C VAL A 54 -11.93 0.64 6.10
N LEU A 55 -10.90 -0.10 6.51
CA LEU A 55 -11.05 -1.47 7.03
C LEU A 55 -12.06 -1.54 8.17
N ARG A 56 -11.93 -0.63 9.13
CA ARG A 56 -12.83 -0.58 10.29
C ARG A 56 -14.24 -0.16 9.93
N LYS A 57 -14.41 0.93 9.16
CA LYS A 57 -15.73 1.52 8.89
C LYS A 57 -16.53 0.78 7.84
N GLU A 58 -15.89 0.32 6.78
CA GLU A 58 -16.58 -0.27 5.62
C GLU A 58 -16.60 -1.79 5.70
N TRP A 59 -15.56 -2.40 6.29
CA TRP A 59 -15.39 -3.85 6.31
C TRP A 59 -15.55 -4.46 7.71
N GLY A 60 -15.62 -3.65 8.77
CA GLY A 60 -15.71 -4.13 10.15
C GLY A 60 -14.47 -4.91 10.61
N ILE A 61 -13.32 -4.67 9.97
CA ILE A 61 -12.06 -5.35 10.27
C ILE A 61 -11.21 -4.41 11.13
N GLU A 62 -10.92 -4.85 12.35
CA GLU A 62 -9.90 -4.22 13.20
C GLU A 62 -8.51 -4.73 12.77
N ALA A 63 -7.62 -3.81 12.41
CA ALA A 63 -6.27 -4.06 11.96
C ALA A 63 -5.36 -2.92 12.43
N ASP A 64 -4.08 -3.24 12.66
CA ASP A 64 -3.04 -2.25 12.98
C ASP A 64 -2.15 -2.11 11.76
N LEU A 65 -2.47 -1.17 10.86
CA LEU A 65 -1.75 -1.03 9.60
C LEU A 65 -0.47 -0.22 9.79
N GLU A 66 0.64 -0.79 9.32
CA GLU A 66 1.94 -0.12 9.30
C GLU A 66 2.45 -0.01 7.86
N LEU A 67 3.13 1.09 7.54
CA LEU A 67 3.84 1.23 6.28
C LEU A 67 5.07 0.34 6.29
N VAL A 68 5.12 -0.62 5.37
CA VAL A 68 6.22 -1.58 5.26
C VAL A 68 7.11 -1.34 4.04
N PHE A 69 6.63 -0.54 3.09
CA PHE A 69 7.42 -0.16 1.91
C PHE A 69 6.92 1.17 1.34
N VAL A 70 7.86 2.02 0.94
CA VAL A 70 7.60 3.25 0.17
C VAL A 70 8.67 3.38 -0.90
N ALA A 71 8.24 3.62 -2.14
CA ALA A 71 9.13 3.95 -3.24
C ALA A 71 8.68 5.23 -3.94
N THR A 72 9.63 6.11 -4.20
CA THR A 72 9.46 7.32 -5.01
C THR A 72 10.23 7.17 -6.31
N GLY A 73 9.81 7.86 -7.37
CA GLY A 73 10.46 7.81 -8.68
C GLY A 73 9.58 7.20 -9.77
N ARG A 74 10.19 6.55 -10.77
CA ARG A 74 9.46 5.91 -11.86
C ARG A 74 8.80 4.63 -11.36
N ILE A 75 7.49 4.70 -11.16
CA ILE A 75 6.67 3.55 -10.83
C ILE A 75 6.21 2.90 -12.13
N THR A 76 6.34 1.58 -12.25
CA THR A 76 6.01 0.87 -13.49
C THR A 76 4.50 0.75 -13.70
N SER A 77 4.07 0.56 -14.94
CA SER A 77 2.67 0.24 -15.29
C SER A 77 2.29 -1.23 -15.02
N ALA A 78 3.12 -2.00 -14.30
CA ALA A 78 2.86 -3.40 -13.99
C ALA A 78 1.77 -3.61 -12.93
N GLU A 79 1.23 -2.53 -12.34
CA GLU A 79 0.19 -2.60 -11.31
C GLU A 79 -0.99 -3.48 -11.71
N LYS A 80 -1.47 -3.35 -12.96
CA LYS A 80 -2.59 -4.15 -13.45
C LYS A 80 -2.23 -5.64 -13.54
N GLU A 81 -1.06 -5.95 -14.09
CA GLU A 81 -0.58 -7.34 -14.21
C GLU A 81 -0.44 -7.99 -12.83
N ILE A 82 0.10 -7.25 -11.86
CA ILE A 82 0.23 -7.70 -10.48
C ILE A 82 -1.13 -7.86 -9.83
N ALA A 83 -2.05 -6.91 -10.01
CA ALA A 83 -3.41 -7.01 -9.49
C ALA A 83 -4.11 -8.29 -10.02
N ASP A 84 -3.96 -8.59 -11.31
CA ASP A 84 -4.51 -9.78 -11.96
C ASP A 84 -3.85 -11.06 -11.42
N HIS A 85 -2.51 -11.09 -11.31
CA HIS A 85 -1.76 -12.26 -10.81
C HIS A 85 -2.04 -12.57 -9.34
N THR A 86 -2.29 -11.53 -8.55
CA THR A 86 -2.53 -11.65 -7.11
C THR A 86 -4.01 -11.78 -6.77
N ARG A 87 -4.90 -11.84 -7.76
CA ARG A 87 -6.33 -12.08 -7.56
C ARG A 87 -6.64 -13.32 -6.68
N PRO A 88 -5.93 -14.46 -6.78
CA PRO A 88 -6.15 -15.59 -5.86
C PRO A 88 -5.78 -15.32 -4.40
N TRP A 89 -5.08 -14.22 -4.10
CA TRP A 89 -4.72 -13.80 -2.74
C TRP A 89 -5.71 -12.78 -2.15
N LEU A 90 -6.78 -12.47 -2.87
CA LEU A 90 -7.87 -11.64 -2.37
C LEU A 90 -8.47 -12.32 -1.12
N PRO A 91 -8.47 -11.66 0.04
CA PRO A 91 -9.10 -12.23 1.22
C PRO A 91 -10.62 -12.12 1.11
N ASP A 92 -11.37 -13.11 1.58
CA ASP A 92 -12.76 -12.86 1.97
C ASP A 92 -12.77 -11.86 3.14
N PRO A 93 -13.66 -10.85 3.18
CA PRO A 93 -14.84 -10.63 2.32
C PRO A 93 -14.64 -9.61 1.19
N PHE A 94 -13.40 -9.31 0.77
CA PHE A 94 -13.12 -8.21 -0.15
C PHE A 94 -13.65 -8.47 -1.57
N GLN A 95 -14.08 -7.40 -2.25
CA GLN A 95 -14.57 -7.47 -3.63
C GLN A 95 -13.43 -7.71 -4.63
N GLU A 96 -13.76 -8.28 -5.80
CA GLU A 96 -12.81 -8.69 -6.84
C GLU A 96 -11.86 -7.57 -7.32
N ASN A 97 -12.35 -6.33 -7.33
CA ASN A 97 -11.59 -5.15 -7.75
C ASN A 97 -10.78 -4.50 -6.62
N SER A 98 -10.79 -5.09 -5.43
CA SER A 98 -10.07 -4.54 -4.30
C SER A 98 -8.57 -4.71 -4.48
N GLU A 99 -7.79 -3.81 -3.88
CA GLU A 99 -6.31 -3.85 -3.87
C GLU A 99 -5.75 -4.58 -2.63
N TRP A 100 -6.62 -5.16 -1.81
CA TRP A 100 -6.24 -5.92 -0.61
C TRP A 100 -5.77 -7.33 -0.96
N ARG A 101 -4.66 -7.78 -0.37
CA ARG A 101 -4.12 -9.13 -0.55
C ARG A 101 -3.70 -9.73 0.79
N ARG A 102 -3.85 -11.04 0.96
CA ARG A 102 -3.20 -11.79 2.04
C ARG A 102 -1.95 -12.47 1.50
N CYS A 103 -0.78 -12.00 1.90
CA CYS A 103 0.49 -12.48 1.36
C CYS A 103 1.59 -12.57 2.41
N SER A 104 2.62 -13.34 2.11
CA SER A 104 3.82 -13.50 2.93
C SER A 104 4.82 -12.36 2.71
N PRO A 105 5.77 -12.13 3.64
CA PRO A 105 6.83 -11.14 3.45
C PRO A 105 7.60 -11.31 2.13
N ARG A 106 7.81 -12.55 1.69
CA ARG A 106 8.54 -12.86 0.45
C ARG A 106 7.75 -12.46 -0.79
N GLU A 107 6.44 -12.69 -0.79
CA GLU A 107 5.55 -12.29 -1.89
C GLU A 107 5.44 -10.76 -1.96
N LEU A 108 5.32 -10.11 -0.81
CA LEU A 108 5.27 -8.65 -0.69
C LEU A 108 6.54 -8.00 -1.24
N ALA A 109 7.72 -8.51 -0.85
CA ALA A 109 9.00 -8.02 -1.37
C ALA A 109 9.13 -8.18 -2.90
N ARG A 110 8.64 -9.30 -3.46
CA ARG A 110 8.64 -9.52 -4.92
C ARG A 110 7.76 -8.53 -5.66
N MET A 111 6.55 -8.26 -5.14
CA MET A 111 5.66 -7.24 -5.72
C MET A 111 6.30 -5.85 -5.67
N ALA A 112 6.88 -5.48 -4.52
CA ALA A 112 7.54 -4.19 -4.35
C ALA A 112 8.65 -3.98 -5.38
N ILE A 113 9.49 -4.99 -5.62
CA ILE A 113 10.56 -4.94 -6.63
C ILE A 113 9.96 -4.75 -8.03
N LEU A 114 8.97 -5.56 -8.42
CA LEU A 114 8.37 -5.48 -9.76
C LEU A 114 7.71 -4.12 -10.05
N ILE A 115 7.14 -3.48 -9.02
CA ILE A 115 6.49 -2.17 -9.15
C ILE A 115 7.51 -1.02 -9.14
N ALA A 116 8.54 -1.13 -8.30
CA ALA A 116 9.55 -0.09 -8.11
C ALA A 116 10.70 -0.13 -9.14
N GLU A 117 10.84 -1.20 -9.92
CA GLU A 117 11.94 -1.32 -10.89
C GLU A 117 11.83 -0.30 -12.04
N ASP A 118 12.81 0.61 -12.10
CA ASP A 118 13.10 1.41 -13.29
C ASP A 118 13.41 0.45 -14.45
N ARG A 119 12.54 0.40 -15.46
CA ARG A 119 12.89 -0.23 -16.73
C ARG A 119 13.96 0.64 -17.38
N GLN A 120 15.22 0.43 -16.99
CA GLN A 120 16.35 0.70 -17.88
C GLN A 120 16.24 -0.28 -19.05
N ARG A 121 15.39 0.05 -20.01
CA ARG A 121 15.39 -0.50 -21.36
C ARG A 121 15.29 0.65 -22.34
#